data_AF-B1YY52-F1
#
_entry.id   AF-B1YY52-F1
#
_cell.length_a   1.000
_cell.length_b   1.000
_cell.length_c   1.000
_cell.angle_alpha   90.00
_cell.angle_beta   90.00
_cell.angle_gamma   90.00
#
_symmetry.space_group_name_H-M   'P 1'
#
loop_
_entity.id
_entity.type
_entity.pdbx_description
1 polymer ?
#
loop_
_entity_poly.entity_id
_entity_poly.type
_entity_poly.pdbx_seq_one_letter_code
_entity_poly.pdbx_strand_id
1 'polypeptide(L)'
;MSFSERRLGGSRSGGRALVRYCLAGIGHTIGENMGPSDGSAWQTLPAQVQRALSAGWNTGGVPTAASALYSRWWQLETWLRSLVYVELRSEKGGAWADGLPSTSADRRQRGAAYHYMQTPDAQDQLAYLDAAPLLQLTHDQWSLFGSYLPAQKIWAGRIEELREIRNRIGHCRRPHEDDLNRLEQTLKDLEGGAFRAMSSFNDRSPASPQWSDVLVQDWIHGSHADASLIAHGAGQYKTSFRLQVSRRPWAKPMVPDEQQLGPRPGYVWHACWYFRGGRFFDLAQFWQDIEDDKELVMLACAASSSSLELSFSAVEDPQHVSDVIGHCFVAALENQRFTPCDEDPDAWARRFANVDPRVHAGTPWATLGPSMARASIFSA
;
A
#
# COMPACT_ATOMS: atom_id res chain seq x y z
N MET A 1 37.22 60.25 -18.18
CA MET A 1 38.36 60.43 -19.11
C MET A 1 39.62 59.92 -18.42
N SER A 2 40.44 59.20 -19.16
CA SER A 2 41.75 58.60 -18.83
C SER A 2 41.76 57.18 -18.23
N PHE A 3 42.44 56.33 -19.00
CA PHE A 3 42.77 54.92 -18.88
C PHE A 3 43.90 54.67 -17.88
N SER A 4 43.93 53.46 -17.29
CA SER A 4 45.18 52.70 -17.14
C SER A 4 44.85 51.21 -17.00
N GLU A 5 45.13 50.48 -18.08
CA GLU A 5 45.17 49.01 -18.12
C GLU A 5 46.36 48.47 -17.34
N ARG A 6 46.16 47.38 -16.60
CA ARG A 6 47.23 46.45 -16.21
C ARG A 6 46.80 45.03 -16.57
N ARG A 7 47.49 44.44 -17.55
CA ARG A 7 47.44 43.00 -17.88
C ARG A 7 48.56 42.27 -17.16
N LEU A 8 48.22 41.15 -16.51
CA LEU A 8 48.96 39.88 -16.41
C LEU A 8 47.84 38.85 -16.15
N GLY A 9 47.56 37.83 -16.95
CA GLY A 9 48.46 36.86 -17.57
C GLY A 9 48.48 35.60 -16.69
N GLY A 10 47.68 34.58 -17.00
CA GLY A 10 47.68 33.32 -16.22
C GLY A 10 46.54 32.35 -16.52
N SER A 11 46.65 31.67 -17.66
CA SER A 11 45.82 30.51 -18.04
C SER A 11 46.13 29.28 -17.16
N ARG A 12 45.10 28.61 -16.64
CA ARG A 12 45.03 27.14 -16.57
C ARG A 12 43.58 26.68 -16.37
N SER A 13 43.04 26.16 -17.46
CA SER A 13 41.87 25.31 -17.55
C SER A 13 42.10 23.97 -16.85
N GLY A 14 41.06 23.43 -16.21
CA GLY A 14 41.13 22.13 -15.53
C GLY A 14 39.81 21.73 -14.89
N GLY A 15 38.92 21.17 -15.72
CA GLY A 15 37.60 20.60 -15.44
C GLY A 15 37.20 20.31 -13.98
N ARG A 16 36.23 21.09 -13.48
CA ARG A 16 35.27 20.58 -12.50
C ARG A 16 34.13 19.92 -13.25
N ALA A 17 34.07 18.60 -13.19
CA ALA A 17 32.90 17.83 -13.59
C ALA A 17 31.73 18.20 -12.67
N LEU A 18 30.82 19.03 -13.19
CA LEU A 18 29.49 19.20 -12.62
C LEU A 18 28.72 17.91 -12.88
N VAL A 19 28.64 17.07 -11.85
CA VAL A 19 27.64 16.01 -11.78
C VAL A 19 26.28 16.67 -11.58
N ARG A 20 25.65 17.09 -12.68
CA ARG A 20 24.20 17.35 -12.74
C ARG A 20 23.52 16.01 -12.97
N TYR A 21 23.08 15.35 -11.90
CA TYR A 21 22.09 14.28 -12.04
C TYR A 21 20.72 14.90 -12.34
N CYS A 22 20.11 14.36 -13.39
CA CYS A 22 18.76 14.68 -13.86
C CYS A 22 17.72 14.53 -12.73
N LEU A 23 17.27 15.67 -12.18
CA LEU A 23 15.92 15.84 -11.63
C LEU A 23 15.01 16.37 -12.74
N ALA A 24 14.86 15.59 -13.81
CA ALA A 24 13.93 15.89 -14.88
C ALA A 24 13.04 14.66 -15.08
N GLY A 25 11.74 14.82 -14.77
CA GLY A 25 10.72 13.88 -15.21
C GLY A 25 9.90 13.17 -14.13
N ILE A 26 9.49 13.83 -13.05
CA ILE A 26 8.21 13.52 -12.37
C ILE A 26 7.60 14.86 -11.94
N GLY A 27 7.15 15.61 -12.94
CA GLY A 27 6.43 16.86 -12.77
C GLY A 27 5.19 16.85 -13.66
N HIS A 28 4.43 15.75 -13.64
CA HIS A 28 3.05 15.84 -14.05
C HIS A 28 2.27 16.41 -12.87
N THR A 29 1.91 17.68 -12.99
CA THR A 29 0.77 18.27 -12.29
C THR A 29 -0.43 17.35 -12.52
N ILE A 30 -0.74 16.49 -11.54
CA ILE A 30 -2.06 15.87 -11.41
C ILE A 30 -2.96 16.98 -10.86
N GLY A 31 -3.34 17.88 -11.74
CA GLY A 31 -4.26 18.96 -11.51
C GLY A 31 -5.17 19.03 -12.72
N GLU A 32 -6.46 18.79 -12.45
CA GLU A 32 -7.61 19.08 -13.31
C GLU A 32 -8.06 17.96 -14.27
N ASN A 33 -9.33 17.58 -14.04
CA ASN A 33 -10.22 16.72 -14.82
C ASN A 33 -9.94 15.20 -14.81
N MET A 34 -10.33 14.55 -13.69
CA MET A 34 -11.04 13.28 -13.80
C MET A 34 -12.34 13.55 -14.58
N GLY A 35 -12.28 13.46 -15.91
CA GLY A 35 -13.50 13.32 -16.70
C GLY A 35 -14.23 12.05 -16.24
N PRO A 36 -15.57 12.02 -16.23
CA PRO A 36 -16.29 10.79 -15.92
C PRO A 36 -15.85 9.73 -16.92
N SER A 37 -15.25 8.63 -16.44
CA SER A 37 -15.02 7.47 -17.29
C SER A 37 -16.38 6.96 -17.73
N ASP A 38 -16.77 7.27 -18.97
CA ASP A 38 -18.12 7.12 -19.51
C ASP A 38 -18.56 5.65 -19.76
N GLY A 39 -17.74 4.69 -19.33
CA GLY A 39 -18.16 3.29 -19.14
C GLY A 39 -18.32 3.03 -17.65
N SER A 40 -19.50 3.33 -17.07
CA SER A 40 -19.71 3.09 -15.64
C SER A 40 -19.44 1.62 -15.31
N ALA A 41 -18.82 1.32 -14.17
CA ALA A 41 -18.58 -0.07 -13.73
C ALA A 41 -19.86 -0.92 -13.79
N TRP A 42 -21.03 -0.28 -13.65
CA TRP A 42 -22.34 -0.87 -13.92
C TRP A 42 -22.47 -1.49 -15.32
N GLN A 43 -22.03 -0.81 -16.38
CA GLN A 43 -22.08 -1.31 -17.76
C GLN A 43 -21.21 -2.56 -17.98
N THR A 44 -20.16 -2.73 -17.16
CA THR A 44 -19.29 -3.92 -17.23
C THR A 44 -19.93 -5.16 -16.60
N LEU A 45 -20.97 -5.00 -15.77
CA LEU A 45 -21.70 -6.12 -15.20
C LEU A 45 -22.50 -6.85 -16.27
N PRO A 46 -22.67 -8.18 -16.20
CA PRO A 46 -23.55 -8.90 -17.12
C PRO A 46 -24.96 -8.30 -17.14
N ALA A 47 -25.58 -8.17 -18.32
CA ALA A 47 -26.88 -7.53 -18.46
C ALA A 47 -27.98 -8.16 -17.57
N GLN A 48 -27.86 -9.45 -17.26
CA GLN A 48 -28.76 -10.14 -16.32
C GLN A 48 -28.59 -9.63 -14.88
N VAL A 49 -27.36 -9.38 -14.43
CA VAL A 49 -27.07 -8.84 -13.09
C VAL A 49 -27.58 -7.41 -12.98
N GLN A 50 -27.34 -6.58 -14.01
CA GLN A 50 -27.89 -5.23 -14.09
C GLN A 50 -29.42 -5.24 -13.96
N ARG A 51 -30.11 -6.08 -14.74
CA ARG A 51 -31.56 -6.24 -14.66
C ARG A 51 -32.03 -6.71 -13.28
N ALA A 52 -31.33 -7.66 -12.66
CA ALA A 52 -31.69 -8.19 -11.35
C ALA A 52 -31.55 -7.13 -10.25
N LEU A 53 -30.46 -6.36 -10.24
CA LEU A 53 -30.24 -5.26 -9.30
C LEU A 53 -31.29 -4.15 -9.49
N SER A 54 -31.52 -3.71 -10.73
CA SER A 54 -32.55 -2.72 -11.03
C SER A 54 -33.95 -3.19 -10.63
N ALA A 55 -34.30 -4.45 -10.91
CA ALA A 55 -35.57 -5.02 -10.48
C ALA A 55 -35.68 -5.07 -8.95
N GLY A 56 -34.61 -5.49 -8.25
CA GLY A 56 -34.56 -5.52 -6.79
C GLY A 56 -34.80 -4.16 -6.15
N TRP A 57 -34.16 -3.12 -6.68
CA TRP A 57 -34.35 -1.74 -6.22
C TRP A 57 -35.75 -1.20 -6.53
N ASN A 58 -36.24 -1.40 -7.75
CA ASN A 58 -37.53 -0.85 -8.20
C ASN A 58 -38.74 -1.55 -7.57
N THR A 59 -38.62 -2.84 -7.25
CA THR A 59 -39.71 -3.62 -6.64
C THR A 59 -39.67 -3.60 -5.11
N GLY A 60 -38.66 -2.95 -4.51
CA GLY A 60 -38.45 -2.94 -3.06
C GLY A 60 -37.93 -4.26 -2.47
N GLY A 61 -37.52 -5.21 -3.32
CA GLY A 61 -36.88 -6.46 -2.90
C GLY A 61 -35.51 -6.26 -2.25
N VAL A 62 -34.80 -5.20 -2.63
CA VAL A 62 -33.58 -4.70 -1.97
C VAL A 62 -33.72 -3.19 -1.77
N PRO A 63 -33.77 -2.68 -0.53
CA PRO A 63 -33.77 -1.23 -0.32
C PRO A 63 -32.49 -0.59 -0.85
N THR A 64 -32.61 0.50 -1.62
CA THR A 64 -31.47 1.27 -2.14
C THR A 64 -30.56 1.77 -1.02
N ALA A 65 -31.14 2.27 0.07
CA ALA A 65 -30.41 2.67 1.27
C ALA A 65 -29.59 1.53 1.89
N ALA A 66 -30.10 0.29 1.86
CA ALA A 66 -29.37 -0.87 2.36
C ALA A 66 -28.18 -1.22 1.46
N SER A 67 -28.32 -1.06 0.13
CA SER A 67 -27.23 -1.28 -0.82
C SER A 67 -26.12 -0.24 -0.64
N ALA A 68 -26.48 1.04 -0.54
CA ALA A 68 -25.54 2.12 -0.28
C ALA A 68 -24.81 1.92 1.07
N LEU A 69 -25.58 1.59 2.12
CA LEU A 69 -25.03 1.33 3.45
C LEU A 69 -24.05 0.15 3.43
N TYR A 70 -24.38 -0.95 2.75
CA TYR A 70 -23.48 -2.10 2.61
C TYR A 70 -22.19 -1.74 1.88
N SER A 71 -22.26 -0.96 0.79
CA SER A 71 -21.08 -0.50 0.06
C SER A 71 -20.16 0.37 0.92
N ARG A 72 -20.73 1.34 1.65
CA ARG A 72 -19.95 2.20 2.57
C ARG A 72 -19.39 1.41 3.74
N TRP A 73 -20.12 0.41 4.21
CA TRP A 73 -19.64 -0.49 5.27
C TRP A 73 -18.46 -1.33 4.78
N TRP A 74 -18.55 -1.88 3.56
CA TRP A 74 -17.47 -2.61 2.92
C TRP A 74 -16.20 -1.77 2.82
N GLN A 75 -16.34 -0.50 2.41
CA GLN A 75 -15.23 0.45 2.35
C GLN A 75 -14.57 0.67 3.72
N LEU A 76 -15.37 0.91 4.77
CA LEU A 76 -14.86 1.07 6.14
C LEU A 76 -14.08 -0.17 6.59
N GLU A 77 -14.69 -1.35 6.45
CA GLU A 77 -14.12 -2.61 6.93
C GLU A 77 -12.84 -2.97 6.17
N THR A 78 -12.82 -2.77 4.84
CA THR A 78 -11.63 -2.98 4.01
C THR A 78 -10.48 -2.07 4.42
N TRP A 79 -10.76 -0.78 4.63
CA TRP A 79 -9.75 0.16 5.09
C TRP A 79 -9.22 -0.19 6.49
N LEU A 80 -10.11 -0.52 7.44
CA LEU A 80 -9.71 -0.90 8.80
C LEU A 80 -8.84 -2.16 8.81
N ARG A 81 -9.18 -3.19 8.01
CA ARG A 81 -8.35 -4.39 7.90
C ARG A 81 -6.96 -4.04 7.38
N SER A 82 -6.89 -3.24 6.32
CA SER A 82 -5.62 -2.85 5.73
C SER A 82 -4.77 -2.02 6.70
N LEU A 83 -5.38 -1.08 7.43
CA LEU A 83 -4.71 -0.34 8.51
C LEU A 83 -4.20 -1.28 9.60
N VAL A 84 -5.05 -2.16 10.14
CA VAL A 84 -4.68 -3.12 11.20
C VAL A 84 -3.53 -4.00 10.75
N TYR A 85 -3.59 -4.53 9.53
CA TYR A 85 -2.52 -5.34 8.96
C TYR A 85 -1.19 -4.58 8.93
N VAL A 86 -1.20 -3.37 8.36
CA VAL A 86 0.01 -2.55 8.21
C VAL A 86 0.62 -2.19 9.57
N GLU A 87 -0.18 -1.75 10.53
CA GLU A 87 0.35 -1.36 11.83
C GLU A 87 0.83 -2.57 12.65
N LEU A 88 0.12 -3.71 12.62
CA LEU A 88 0.57 -4.92 13.32
C LEU A 88 1.82 -5.55 12.69
N ARG A 89 1.91 -5.61 11.36
CA ARG A 89 3.14 -6.06 10.67
C ARG A 89 4.31 -5.12 10.97
N SER A 90 4.08 -3.82 11.03
CA SER A 90 5.13 -2.85 11.36
C SER A 90 5.61 -3.00 12.81
N GLU A 91 4.74 -3.39 13.74
CA GLU A 91 5.07 -3.61 15.15
C GLU A 91 5.75 -4.96 15.41
N LYS A 92 5.22 -6.04 14.82
CA LYS A 92 5.54 -7.43 15.21
C LYS A 92 6.16 -8.28 14.09
N GLY A 93 6.27 -7.77 12.86
CA GLY A 93 6.81 -8.52 11.73
C GLY A 93 5.97 -9.76 11.43
N GLY A 94 6.62 -10.92 11.22
CA GLY A 94 5.96 -12.19 10.99
C GLY A 94 5.01 -12.62 12.10
N ALA A 95 5.24 -12.18 13.34
CA ALA A 95 4.41 -12.50 14.51
C ALA A 95 3.17 -11.59 14.67
N TRP A 96 2.80 -10.81 13.64
CA TRP A 96 1.65 -9.90 13.68
C TRP A 96 0.32 -10.60 14.00
N ALA A 97 0.14 -11.83 13.50
CA ALA A 97 -1.06 -12.62 13.67
C ALA A 97 -1.32 -12.98 15.15
N ASP A 98 -0.27 -13.04 15.98
CA ASP A 98 -0.39 -13.27 17.43
C ASP A 98 -1.08 -12.09 18.14
N GLY A 99 -1.17 -10.93 17.47
CA GLY A 99 -1.97 -9.79 17.93
C GLY A 99 -3.47 -9.93 17.67
N LEU A 100 -3.91 -10.95 16.94
CA LEU A 100 -5.31 -11.14 16.60
C LEU A 100 -6.03 -12.04 17.61
N PRO A 101 -7.36 -11.87 17.77
CA PRO A 101 -8.17 -12.82 18.53
C PRO A 101 -8.05 -14.25 17.96
N SER A 102 -7.90 -15.24 18.84
CA SER A 102 -7.75 -16.67 18.45
C SER A 102 -8.88 -17.19 17.57
N THR A 103 -10.08 -16.64 17.71
CA THR A 103 -11.26 -16.98 16.90
C THR A 103 -11.05 -16.78 15.39
N SER A 104 -10.13 -15.87 15.00
CA SER A 104 -9.78 -15.65 13.59
C SER A 104 -9.06 -16.86 12.97
N ALA A 105 -8.10 -17.44 13.71
CA ALA A 105 -7.33 -18.61 13.27
C ALA A 105 -8.24 -19.85 13.12
N ASP A 106 -9.10 -20.10 14.10
CA ASP A 106 -10.06 -21.22 14.08
C ASP A 106 -11.03 -21.14 12.90
N ARG A 107 -11.42 -19.93 12.49
CA ARG A 107 -12.30 -19.71 11.34
C ARG A 107 -11.57 -19.89 10.03
N ARG A 108 -10.34 -19.38 9.91
CA ARG A 108 -9.49 -19.60 8.74
C ARG A 108 -9.27 -21.09 8.51
N GLN A 109 -8.93 -21.84 9.57
CA GLN A 109 -8.72 -23.28 9.48
C GLN A 109 -9.99 -24.03 9.05
N ARG A 110 -11.17 -23.65 9.57
CA ARG A 110 -12.45 -24.22 9.11
C ARG A 110 -12.78 -23.84 7.66
N GLY A 111 -12.47 -22.62 7.24
CA GLY A 111 -12.65 -22.16 5.86
C GLY A 111 -11.76 -22.91 4.88
N ALA A 112 -10.52 -23.21 5.27
CA ALA A 112 -9.57 -23.97 4.47
C ALA A 112 -10.07 -25.39 4.14
N ALA A 113 -10.95 -25.97 4.96
CA ALA A 113 -11.56 -27.27 4.69
C ALA A 113 -12.48 -27.27 3.45
N TYR A 114 -12.93 -26.11 2.99
CA TYR A 114 -13.80 -25.94 1.81
C TYR A 114 -12.98 -25.47 0.60
N HIS A 115 -12.03 -26.28 0.14
CA HIS A 115 -11.13 -25.94 -0.97
C HIS A 115 -11.82 -25.44 -2.25
N TYR A 116 -13.05 -25.89 -2.54
CA TYR A 116 -13.82 -25.49 -3.72
C TYR A 116 -14.48 -24.10 -3.62
N MET A 117 -14.39 -23.43 -2.46
CA MET A 117 -14.93 -22.08 -2.22
C MET A 117 -13.85 -21.08 -1.76
N GLN A 118 -12.57 -21.38 -2.00
CA GLN A 118 -11.51 -20.46 -1.61
C GLN A 118 -11.62 -19.15 -2.41
N THR A 119 -11.72 -18.05 -1.67
CA THR A 119 -11.64 -16.69 -2.22
C THR A 119 -10.20 -16.18 -2.14
N PRO A 120 -9.84 -15.08 -2.83
CA PRO A 120 -8.54 -14.43 -2.65
C PRO A 120 -8.23 -14.09 -1.19
N ASP A 121 -9.25 -13.87 -0.37
CA ASP A 121 -9.15 -13.57 1.06
C ASP A 121 -8.82 -14.79 1.93
N ALA A 122 -8.74 -16.01 1.37
CA ALA A 122 -8.49 -17.22 2.14
C ALA A 122 -7.14 -17.20 2.89
N GLN A 123 -6.19 -16.40 2.41
CA GLN A 123 -4.89 -16.20 3.04
C GLN A 123 -4.87 -15.01 4.02
N ASP A 124 -5.89 -14.15 4.01
CA ASP A 124 -5.99 -13.02 4.93
C ASP A 124 -6.73 -13.42 6.22
N GLN A 125 -5.97 -13.58 7.30
CA GLN A 125 -6.54 -13.88 8.62
C GLN A 125 -7.51 -12.79 9.12
N LEU A 126 -7.35 -11.54 8.69
CA LEU A 126 -8.26 -10.45 9.05
C LEU A 126 -9.60 -10.55 8.34
N ALA A 127 -9.68 -11.17 7.17
CA ALA A 127 -10.95 -11.46 6.50
C ALA A 127 -11.88 -12.35 7.34
N TYR A 128 -11.29 -13.19 8.20
CA TYR A 128 -12.02 -14.05 9.15
C TYR A 128 -12.36 -13.37 10.48
N LEU A 129 -11.87 -12.16 10.70
CA LEU A 129 -12.20 -11.35 11.86
C LEU A 129 -13.50 -10.56 11.58
N ASP A 130 -14.50 -10.78 12.44
CA ASP A 130 -15.74 -10.02 12.37
C ASP A 130 -15.49 -8.53 12.65
N ALA A 131 -16.37 -7.68 12.13
CA ALA A 131 -16.34 -6.24 12.35
C ALA A 131 -16.21 -5.82 13.82
N ALA A 132 -16.96 -6.44 14.73
CA ALA A 132 -16.97 -6.03 16.14
C ALA A 132 -15.63 -6.28 16.85
N PRO A 133 -15.00 -7.46 16.72
CA PRO A 133 -13.62 -7.69 17.13
C PRO A 133 -12.59 -6.79 16.41
N LEU A 134 -12.74 -6.54 15.10
CA LEU A 134 -11.83 -5.67 14.35
C LEU A 134 -11.87 -4.23 14.90
N LEU A 135 -13.06 -3.68 15.12
CA LEU A 135 -13.24 -2.37 15.75
C LEU A 135 -12.65 -2.35 17.16
N GLN A 136 -12.91 -3.37 17.98
CA GLN A 136 -12.39 -3.46 19.34
C GLN A 136 -10.86 -3.49 19.37
N LEU A 137 -10.24 -4.25 18.47
CA LEU A 137 -8.79 -4.35 18.34
C LEU A 137 -8.13 -2.98 18.15
N THR A 138 -8.73 -2.11 17.33
CA THR A 138 -8.22 -0.75 17.12
C THR A 138 -8.30 0.13 18.36
N HIS A 139 -9.29 -0.12 19.22
CA HIS A 139 -9.44 0.58 20.50
C HIS A 139 -8.47 0.05 21.55
N ASP A 140 -8.30 -1.27 21.63
CA ASP A 140 -7.48 -1.93 22.65
C ASP A 140 -5.98 -1.69 22.41
N GLN A 141 -5.55 -1.64 21.15
CA GLN A 141 -4.17 -1.33 20.77
C GLN A 141 -3.98 0.15 20.42
N TRP A 142 -4.48 1.04 21.29
CA TRP A 142 -4.52 2.48 21.04
C TRP A 142 -3.17 3.12 20.71
N SER A 143 -2.07 2.58 21.27
CA SER A 143 -0.71 3.06 21.01
C SER A 143 -0.33 2.99 19.52
N LEU A 144 -0.88 2.04 18.78
CA LEU A 144 -0.64 1.90 17.34
C LEU A 144 -1.62 2.75 16.53
N PHE A 145 -2.90 2.79 16.93
CA PHE A 145 -3.96 3.34 16.07
C PHE A 145 -4.36 4.79 16.38
N GLY A 146 -4.03 5.30 17.56
CA GLY A 146 -4.49 6.62 18.02
C GLY A 146 -4.03 7.80 17.16
N SER A 147 -3.01 7.61 16.31
CA SER A 147 -2.56 8.62 15.34
C SER A 147 -3.46 8.74 14.11
N TYR A 148 -4.35 7.78 13.87
CA TYR A 148 -5.20 7.68 12.69
C TYR A 148 -6.70 7.72 12.99
N LEU A 149 -7.07 7.68 14.27
CA LEU A 149 -8.46 7.59 14.70
C LEU A 149 -8.86 8.87 15.47
N PRO A 150 -10.16 9.18 15.58
CA PRO A 150 -10.65 10.21 16.49
C PRO A 150 -10.18 9.95 17.92
N ALA A 151 -10.29 10.93 18.83
CA ALA A 151 -9.91 10.73 20.23
C ALA A 151 -10.53 9.44 20.82
N GLN A 152 -9.77 8.68 21.63
CA GLN A 152 -10.14 7.32 22.06
C GLN A 152 -11.57 7.22 22.60
N LYS A 153 -12.00 8.18 23.42
CA LYS A 153 -13.36 8.25 23.97
C LYS A 153 -14.43 8.40 22.89
N ILE A 154 -14.17 9.23 21.87
CA ILE A 154 -15.07 9.43 20.72
C ILE A 154 -15.12 8.13 19.92
N TRP A 155 -13.95 7.52 19.66
CA TRP A 155 -13.87 6.27 18.93
C TRP A 155 -14.62 5.13 19.63
N ALA A 156 -14.49 4.99 20.95
CA ALA A 156 -15.25 4.02 21.74
C ALA A 156 -16.77 4.18 21.55
N GLY A 157 -17.27 5.42 21.57
CA GLY A 157 -18.68 5.70 21.28
C GLY A 157 -19.08 5.33 19.84
N ARG A 158 -18.21 5.58 18.86
CA ARG A 158 -18.42 5.20 17.45
C ARG A 158 -18.47 3.69 17.27
N ILE A 159 -17.64 2.92 17.98
CA ILE A 159 -17.65 1.45 17.90
C ILE A 159 -19.03 0.90 18.25
N GLU A 160 -19.65 1.37 19.33
CA GLU A 160 -20.99 0.90 19.75
C GLU A 160 -22.05 1.22 18.70
N GLU A 161 -22.02 2.43 18.13
CA GLU A 161 -22.92 2.83 17.04
C GLU A 161 -22.74 1.97 15.78
N LEU A 162 -21.48 1.76 15.35
CA LEU A 162 -21.15 0.97 14.17
C LEU A 162 -21.51 -0.49 14.33
N ARG A 163 -21.41 -1.05 15.54
CA ARG A 163 -21.85 -2.42 15.86
C ARG A 163 -23.34 -2.60 15.61
N GLU A 164 -24.16 -1.65 16.05
CA GLU A 164 -25.61 -1.68 15.84
C GLU A 164 -25.97 -1.56 14.35
N ILE A 165 -25.28 -0.69 13.61
CA ILE A 165 -25.44 -0.57 12.15
C ILE A 165 -25.08 -1.90 11.47
N ARG A 166 -23.93 -2.49 11.83
CA ARG A 166 -23.47 -3.76 11.26
C ARG A 166 -24.43 -4.90 11.53
N ASN A 167 -24.95 -4.98 12.75
CA ASN A 167 -25.90 -6.02 13.16
C ASN A 167 -27.17 -5.99 12.29
N ARG A 168 -27.69 -4.80 11.98
CA ARG A 168 -28.86 -4.66 11.08
C ARG A 168 -28.55 -5.16 9.67
N ILE A 169 -27.47 -4.68 9.06
CA ILE A 169 -27.13 -5.06 7.68
C ILE A 169 -26.72 -6.54 7.57
N GLY A 170 -26.07 -7.10 8.59
CA GLY A 170 -25.65 -8.50 8.62
C GLY A 170 -26.82 -9.49 8.69
N HIS A 171 -27.97 -9.06 9.21
CA HIS A 171 -29.18 -9.86 9.29
C HIS A 171 -30.23 -9.47 8.24
N CYS A 172 -29.84 -8.73 7.19
CA CYS A 172 -30.73 -8.24 6.15
C CYS A 172 -31.97 -7.50 6.71
N ARG A 173 -31.81 -6.84 7.87
CA ARG A 173 -32.88 -6.02 8.47
C ARG A 173 -32.91 -4.68 7.77
N ARG A 174 -34.07 -4.03 7.77
CA ARG A 174 -34.19 -2.66 7.27
C ARG A 174 -33.25 -1.74 8.08
N PRO A 175 -32.38 -0.96 7.43
CA PRO A 175 -31.59 0.05 8.11
C PRO A 175 -32.47 1.10 8.80
N HIS A 176 -31.94 1.72 9.84
CA HIS A 176 -32.50 2.98 10.36
C HIS A 176 -32.25 4.11 9.35
N GLU A 177 -33.13 5.12 9.32
CA GLU A 177 -33.03 6.24 8.37
C GLU A 177 -31.70 7.00 8.48
N ASP A 178 -31.13 7.06 9.68
CA ASP A 178 -29.84 7.72 9.95
C ASP A 178 -28.60 6.85 9.72
N ASP A 179 -28.72 5.53 9.50
CA ASP A 179 -27.56 4.62 9.52
C ASP A 179 -26.52 5.00 8.45
N LEU A 180 -26.99 5.36 7.25
CA LEU A 180 -26.11 5.78 6.17
C LEU A 180 -25.38 7.07 6.52
N ASN A 181 -26.11 8.10 6.98
CA ASN A 181 -25.53 9.39 7.36
C ASN A 181 -24.49 9.24 8.48
N ARG A 182 -24.76 8.38 9.48
CA ARG A 182 -23.83 8.11 10.59
C ARG A 182 -22.56 7.42 10.11
N LEU A 183 -22.68 6.46 9.20
CA LEU A 183 -21.53 5.78 8.62
C LEU A 183 -20.72 6.71 7.73
N GLU A 184 -21.36 7.54 6.90
CA GLU A 184 -20.68 8.53 6.06
C GLU A 184 -19.97 9.59 6.89
N GLN A 185 -20.60 10.08 7.96
CA GLN A 185 -19.94 10.98 8.90
C GLN A 185 -18.72 10.31 9.54
N THR A 186 -18.83 9.03 9.90
CA THR A 186 -17.70 8.26 10.44
C THR A 186 -16.55 8.17 9.43
N LEU A 187 -16.83 7.83 8.17
CA LEU A 187 -15.82 7.79 7.11
C LEU A 187 -15.16 9.16 6.93
N LYS A 188 -15.95 10.24 6.92
CA LYS A 188 -15.45 11.62 6.85
C LYS A 188 -14.54 11.98 8.04
N ASP A 189 -14.91 11.55 9.25
CA ASP A 189 -14.09 11.76 10.46
C ASP A 189 -12.76 10.98 10.39
N LEU A 190 -12.74 9.85 9.67
CA LEU A 190 -11.55 9.00 9.46
C LEU A 190 -10.65 9.47 8.31
N GLU A 191 -11.12 10.37 7.45
CA GLU A 191 -10.44 10.82 6.23
C GLU A 191 -8.99 11.26 6.48
N GLY A 192 -8.78 12.16 7.46
CA GLY A 192 -7.44 12.67 7.79
C GLY A 192 -6.52 11.60 8.36
N GLY A 193 -7.09 10.64 9.10
CA GLY A 193 -6.37 9.51 9.63
C GLY A 193 -5.94 8.50 8.58
N ALA A 194 -6.86 8.18 7.65
CA ALA A 194 -6.58 7.36 6.48
C ALA A 194 -5.49 7.99 5.62
N PHE A 195 -5.56 9.30 5.36
CA PHE A 195 -4.53 10.03 4.64
C PHE A 195 -3.18 9.92 5.35
N ARG A 196 -3.14 10.16 6.66
CA ARG A 196 -1.91 10.04 7.45
C ARG A 196 -1.32 8.63 7.41
N ALA A 197 -2.14 7.59 7.48
CA ALA A 197 -1.66 6.20 7.45
C ALA A 197 -0.95 5.87 6.14
N MET A 198 -1.58 6.19 5.00
CA MET A 198 -1.03 5.92 3.67
C MET A 198 0.12 6.88 3.31
N SER A 199 -0.02 8.17 3.58
CA SER A 199 1.04 9.15 3.28
C SER A 199 2.30 8.92 4.09
N SER A 200 2.21 8.53 5.37
CA SER A 200 3.40 8.18 6.15
C SER A 200 4.03 6.86 5.73
N PHE A 201 3.26 5.93 5.14
CA PHE A 201 3.81 4.72 4.53
C PHE A 201 4.66 5.08 3.32
N ASN A 202 4.14 5.98 2.50
CA ASN A 202 4.76 6.45 1.25
C ASN A 202 5.79 7.57 1.44
N ASP A 203 5.88 8.16 2.63
CA ASP A 203 6.91 9.14 3.02
C ASP A 203 8.24 8.43 3.27
N ARG A 204 8.88 8.09 2.15
CA ARG A 204 10.08 7.26 2.10
C ARG A 204 11.31 8.12 1.93
N SER A 205 12.32 7.81 2.72
CA SER A 205 13.67 8.37 2.58
C SER A 205 14.62 7.29 2.06
N PRO A 206 15.61 7.64 1.21
CA PRO A 206 16.68 6.70 0.87
C PRO A 206 17.38 6.21 2.14
N ALA A 207 17.68 4.92 2.20
CA ALA A 207 18.45 4.38 3.32
C ALA A 207 19.86 5.02 3.36
N SER A 208 20.35 5.34 4.55
CA SER A 208 21.65 5.99 4.69
C SER A 208 22.77 5.03 4.29
N PRO A 209 23.67 5.41 3.37
CA PRO A 209 24.82 4.57 3.02
C PRO A 209 25.80 4.35 4.17
N GLN A 210 25.71 5.15 5.23
CA GLN A 210 26.56 5.03 6.42
C GLN A 210 26.04 4.01 7.42
N TRP A 211 24.82 3.49 7.21
CA TRP A 211 24.25 2.51 8.12
C TRP A 211 24.97 1.17 8.01
N SER A 212 25.09 0.52 9.18
CA SER A 212 25.69 -0.80 9.34
C SER A 212 24.70 -1.96 9.14
N ASP A 213 23.44 -1.65 8.80
CA ASP A 213 22.40 -2.65 8.53
C ASP A 213 22.78 -3.59 7.37
N VAL A 214 22.45 -4.87 7.52
CA VAL A 214 22.69 -5.93 6.51
C VAL A 214 22.15 -5.50 5.15
N LEU A 215 20.90 -5.03 5.09
CA LEU A 215 20.26 -4.58 3.85
C LEU A 215 21.04 -3.45 3.16
N VAL A 216 21.70 -2.56 3.92
CA VAL A 216 22.53 -1.49 3.35
C VAL A 216 23.85 -2.05 2.84
N GLN A 217 24.52 -2.93 3.58
CA GLN A 217 25.75 -3.59 3.14
C GLN A 217 25.51 -4.43 1.87
N ASP A 218 24.38 -5.09 1.81
CA ASP A 218 24.00 -6.00 0.74
C ASP A 218 23.58 -5.27 -0.52
N TRP A 219 22.64 -4.32 -0.40
CA TRP A 219 21.97 -3.73 -1.56
C TRP A 219 22.46 -2.34 -1.96
N ILE A 220 23.11 -1.61 -1.05
CA ILE A 220 23.74 -0.31 -1.37
C ILE A 220 25.23 -0.51 -1.67
N HIS A 221 25.91 -1.32 -0.87
CA HIS A 221 27.35 -1.58 -1.03
C HIS A 221 27.66 -2.83 -1.87
N GLY A 222 26.64 -3.62 -2.24
CA GLY A 222 26.77 -4.71 -3.19
C GLY A 222 27.37 -5.99 -2.63
N SER A 223 27.19 -6.24 -1.32
CA SER A 223 27.76 -7.43 -0.65
C SER A 223 26.92 -8.70 -0.85
N HIS A 224 25.64 -8.57 -1.23
CA HIS A 224 24.77 -9.72 -1.51
C HIS A 224 25.12 -10.39 -2.83
N ALA A 225 24.98 -11.71 -2.92
CA ALA A 225 25.30 -12.49 -4.12
C ALA A 225 24.55 -11.95 -5.37
N ASP A 226 23.28 -11.58 -5.19
CA ASP A 226 22.42 -11.07 -6.25
C ASP A 226 22.48 -9.55 -6.45
N ALA A 227 23.28 -8.81 -5.67
CA ALA A 227 23.38 -7.36 -5.85
C ALA A 227 23.95 -6.97 -7.23
N SER A 228 24.69 -7.88 -7.87
CA SER A 228 25.15 -7.73 -9.25
C SER A 228 24.00 -7.55 -10.26
N LEU A 229 22.78 -8.02 -9.93
CA LEU A 229 21.57 -7.83 -10.73
C LEU A 229 21.17 -6.36 -10.86
N ILE A 230 21.59 -5.47 -9.95
CA ILE A 230 21.33 -4.02 -10.08
C ILE A 230 21.99 -3.50 -11.37
N ALA A 231 23.28 -3.80 -11.56
CA ALA A 231 24.02 -3.37 -12.73
C ALA A 231 23.53 -4.07 -14.01
N HIS A 232 23.24 -5.37 -13.92
CA HIS A 232 22.70 -6.15 -15.02
C HIS A 232 21.32 -5.64 -15.47
N GLY A 233 20.40 -5.45 -14.53
CA GLY A 233 19.06 -4.90 -14.70
C GLY A 233 19.08 -3.49 -15.31
N ALA A 234 19.99 -2.62 -14.85
CA ALA A 234 20.16 -1.29 -15.44
C ALA A 234 20.65 -1.34 -16.90
N GLY A 235 21.63 -2.20 -17.18
CA GLY A 235 22.23 -2.34 -18.51
C GLY A 235 21.27 -2.94 -19.53
N GLN A 236 20.79 -4.14 -19.24
CA GLN A 236 19.98 -4.98 -20.14
C GLN A 236 18.50 -4.66 -20.07
N TYR A 237 17.99 -4.43 -18.86
CA TYR A 237 16.55 -4.32 -18.61
C TYR A 237 16.04 -2.88 -18.43
N LYS A 238 16.93 -1.88 -18.45
CA LYS A 238 16.60 -0.48 -18.12
C LYS A 238 15.84 -0.38 -16.79
N THR A 239 16.15 -1.29 -15.87
CA THR A 239 15.54 -1.38 -14.54
C THR A 239 16.41 -0.63 -13.55
N SER A 240 15.81 0.19 -12.69
CA SER A 240 16.52 0.80 -11.57
C SER A 240 15.97 0.28 -10.25
N PHE A 241 16.88 -0.03 -9.33
CA PHE A 241 16.57 -0.48 -7.98
C PHE A 241 16.88 0.63 -6.96
N ARG A 242 16.09 0.73 -5.89
CA ARG A 242 16.36 1.59 -4.72
C ARG A 242 15.92 0.89 -3.44
N LEU A 243 16.72 1.04 -2.39
CA LEU A 243 16.35 0.69 -1.03
C LEU A 243 15.97 1.96 -0.26
N GLN A 244 14.78 1.97 0.33
CA GLN A 244 14.25 3.12 1.07
C GLN A 244 13.67 2.67 2.41
N VAL A 245 13.41 3.63 3.29
CA VAL A 245 12.78 3.41 4.60
C VAL A 245 11.67 4.43 4.81
N SER A 246 10.55 3.98 5.37
CA SER A 246 9.53 4.85 5.96
C SER A 246 9.28 4.52 7.42
N ARG A 247 8.57 5.43 8.11
CA ARG A 247 8.33 5.37 9.55
C ARG A 247 6.85 5.58 9.84
N ARG A 248 6.27 4.68 10.63
CA ARG A 248 4.89 4.81 11.13
C ARG A 248 4.81 5.96 12.15
N PRO A 249 3.73 6.77 12.15
CA PRO A 249 3.54 7.90 13.06
C PRO A 249 3.71 7.63 14.57
N TRP A 250 3.37 6.43 15.05
CA TRP A 250 3.53 6.04 16.46
C TRP A 250 4.96 5.58 16.81
N ALA A 251 5.81 5.36 15.80
CA ALA A 251 7.16 4.86 15.99
C ALA A 251 8.09 5.93 16.58
N LYS A 252 8.94 5.50 17.52
CA LYS A 252 9.97 6.37 18.10
C LYS A 252 10.95 6.82 17.01
N PRO A 253 11.21 8.14 16.85
CA PRO A 253 12.21 8.61 15.89
C PRO A 253 13.60 8.05 16.20
N MET A 254 14.42 7.89 15.16
CA MET A 254 15.86 7.61 15.29
C MET A 254 16.58 8.82 15.90
N VAL A 255 17.63 8.55 16.66
CA VAL A 255 18.53 9.60 17.16
C VAL A 255 19.44 10.05 16.00
N PRO A 256 19.77 11.35 15.84
CA PRO A 256 20.52 11.84 14.67
C PRO A 256 21.86 11.15 14.37
N ASP A 257 22.54 10.63 15.39
CA ASP A 257 23.87 10.00 15.25
C ASP A 257 23.80 8.47 15.15
N GLU A 258 22.60 7.91 15.04
CA GLU A 258 22.38 6.48 15.00
C GLU A 258 22.79 5.91 13.62
N GLN A 259 23.76 4.99 13.64
CA GLN A 259 24.34 4.38 12.43
C GLN A 259 23.72 3.02 12.09
N GLN A 260 22.57 2.69 12.66
CA GLN A 260 21.90 1.44 12.40
C GLN A 260 20.40 1.59 12.67
N LEU A 261 19.56 1.11 11.75
CA LEU A 261 18.14 0.99 11.99
C LEU A 261 17.85 -0.17 12.95
N GLY A 262 18.38 -1.35 12.63
CA GLY A 262 18.20 -2.60 13.39
C GLY A 262 16.75 -3.10 13.43
N PRO A 263 16.47 -4.15 14.22
CA PRO A 263 15.11 -4.61 14.48
C PRO A 263 14.31 -3.54 15.22
N ARG A 264 13.53 -2.74 14.49
CA ARG A 264 12.85 -1.56 15.05
C ARG A 264 11.36 -1.52 14.70
N PRO A 265 10.48 -1.66 15.70
CA PRO A 265 9.05 -1.54 15.50
C PRO A 265 8.66 -0.19 14.89
N GLY A 266 7.76 -0.24 13.91
CA GLY A 266 7.21 0.93 13.24
C GLY A 266 8.09 1.49 12.12
N TYR A 267 9.18 0.81 11.76
CA TYR A 267 9.95 1.13 10.56
C TYR A 267 9.73 0.07 9.49
N VAL A 268 9.74 0.51 8.23
CA VAL A 268 9.46 -0.35 7.08
C VAL A 268 10.53 -0.12 6.02
N TRP A 269 11.17 -1.19 5.58
CA TRP A 269 12.04 -1.21 4.41
C TRP A 269 11.23 -1.31 3.14
N HIS A 270 11.67 -0.64 2.08
CA HIS A 270 11.05 -0.67 0.77
C HIS A 270 12.10 -0.97 -0.29
N ALA A 271 11.94 -2.09 -0.98
CA ALA A 271 12.69 -2.45 -2.16
C ALA A 271 11.90 -2.01 -3.39
N CYS A 272 12.41 -1.03 -4.13
CA CYS A 272 11.70 -0.35 -5.21
C CYS A 272 12.37 -0.61 -6.55
N TRP A 273 11.63 -1.20 -7.49
CA TRP A 273 12.03 -1.38 -8.89
C TRP A 273 11.23 -0.45 -9.79
N TYR A 274 11.93 0.21 -10.72
CA TYR A 274 11.32 0.99 -11.78
C TYR A 274 11.79 0.47 -13.14
N PHE A 275 10.83 0.10 -13.98
CA PHE A 275 11.06 -0.48 -15.30
C PHE A 275 10.89 0.60 -16.36
N ARG A 276 11.96 0.94 -17.09
CA ARG A 276 11.90 1.99 -18.13
C ARG A 276 11.76 1.40 -19.53
N GLY A 277 11.38 2.25 -20.48
CA GLY A 277 11.37 1.91 -21.90
C GLY A 277 10.08 1.21 -22.35
N GLY A 278 8.93 1.58 -21.77
CA GLY A 278 7.63 1.04 -22.18
C GLY A 278 7.39 -0.41 -21.76
N ARG A 279 8.16 -0.91 -20.79
CA ARG A 279 8.01 -2.27 -20.27
C ARG A 279 6.84 -2.35 -19.31
N PHE A 280 6.10 -3.43 -19.46
CA PHE A 280 4.98 -3.79 -18.61
C PHE A 280 5.41 -4.82 -17.57
N PHE A 281 4.89 -4.70 -16.36
CA PHE A 281 5.13 -5.65 -15.28
C PHE A 281 3.89 -6.49 -14.99
N ASP A 282 4.02 -7.82 -15.07
CA ASP A 282 2.94 -8.73 -14.68
C ASP A 282 2.97 -9.00 -13.16
N LEU A 283 2.28 -8.15 -12.40
CA LEU A 283 2.24 -8.23 -10.94
C LEU A 283 1.58 -9.52 -10.43
N ALA A 284 0.63 -10.09 -11.17
CA ALA A 284 -0.05 -11.31 -10.76
C ALA A 284 0.85 -12.53 -10.90
N GLN A 285 1.55 -12.65 -12.04
CA GLN A 285 2.51 -13.73 -12.24
C GLN A 285 3.70 -13.58 -11.30
N PHE A 286 4.25 -12.37 -11.15
CA PHE A 286 5.29 -12.10 -10.16
C PHE A 286 4.88 -12.56 -8.76
N TRP A 287 3.66 -12.24 -8.32
CA TRP A 287 3.18 -12.65 -7.01
C TRP A 287 3.13 -14.18 -6.89
N GLN A 288 2.77 -14.90 -7.93
CA GLN A 288 2.79 -16.37 -7.92
C GLN A 288 4.22 -16.93 -7.85
N ASP A 289 5.16 -16.31 -8.54
CA ASP A 289 6.55 -16.79 -8.64
C ASP A 289 7.32 -16.65 -7.32
N ILE A 290 6.86 -15.80 -6.40
CA ILE A 290 7.47 -15.61 -5.07
C ILE A 290 6.69 -16.30 -3.93
N GLU A 291 5.92 -17.37 -4.23
CA GLU A 291 5.05 -18.05 -3.25
C GLU A 291 5.75 -18.34 -1.91
N ASP A 292 6.97 -18.86 -1.97
CA ASP A 292 7.75 -19.25 -0.78
C ASP A 292 8.24 -18.05 0.05
N ASP A 293 8.29 -16.85 -0.53
CA ASP A 293 8.80 -15.63 0.12
C ASP A 293 7.68 -14.70 0.64
N LYS A 294 6.42 -14.98 0.29
CA LYS A 294 5.26 -14.11 0.58
C LYS A 294 5.10 -13.79 2.06
N GLU A 295 5.48 -14.68 2.95
CA GLU A 295 5.28 -14.50 4.40
C GLU A 295 6.09 -13.31 4.96
N LEU A 296 7.25 -13.03 4.37
CA LEU A 296 8.12 -11.91 4.74
C LEU A 296 7.72 -10.60 4.07
N VAL A 297 7.06 -10.68 2.90
CA VAL A 297 6.54 -9.50 2.20
C VAL A 297 5.34 -8.94 2.95
N MET A 298 5.49 -7.70 3.43
CA MET A 298 4.42 -6.95 4.07
C MET A 298 3.38 -6.54 3.03
N LEU A 299 3.77 -5.72 2.05
CA LEU A 299 2.91 -5.30 0.93
C LEU A 299 3.69 -5.37 -0.39
N ALA A 300 2.98 -5.68 -1.48
CA ALA A 300 3.47 -5.55 -2.84
C ALA A 300 2.70 -4.44 -3.56
N CYS A 301 3.34 -3.27 -3.70
CA CYS A 301 2.74 -2.06 -4.25
C CYS A 301 3.20 -1.81 -5.69
N ALA A 302 2.30 -1.36 -6.54
CA ALA A 302 2.63 -0.92 -7.90
C ALA A 302 1.84 0.36 -8.21
N ALA A 303 2.55 1.49 -8.27
CA ALA A 303 1.94 2.79 -8.59
C ALA A 303 1.58 2.91 -10.08
N SER A 304 2.24 2.14 -10.94
CA SER A 304 1.98 2.03 -12.38
C SER A 304 2.43 0.67 -12.89
N SER A 305 2.12 0.38 -14.16
CA SER A 305 2.57 -0.81 -14.89
C SER A 305 4.09 -0.93 -15.07
N SER A 306 4.84 0.10 -14.65
CA SER A 306 6.29 0.19 -14.77
C SER A 306 6.99 0.33 -13.41
N SER A 307 6.31 0.00 -12.31
CA SER A 307 6.89 0.04 -10.96
C SER A 307 6.49 -1.18 -10.15
N LEU A 308 7.40 -1.66 -9.32
CA LEU A 308 7.15 -2.62 -8.25
C LEU A 308 7.81 -2.12 -6.98
N GLU A 309 7.13 -2.28 -5.86
CA GLU A 309 7.65 -2.01 -4.54
C GLU A 309 7.26 -3.15 -3.61
N LEU A 310 8.23 -3.69 -2.90
CA LEU A 310 8.00 -4.65 -1.84
C LEU A 310 8.41 -4.03 -0.51
N SER A 311 7.52 -4.11 0.45
CA SER A 311 7.74 -3.58 1.78
C SER A 311 8.00 -4.70 2.78
N PHE A 312 8.88 -4.46 3.73
CA PHE A 312 9.28 -5.43 4.76
C PHE A 312 9.32 -4.72 6.11
N SER A 313 8.84 -5.38 7.16
CA SER A 313 8.94 -4.82 8.51
C SER A 313 10.40 -4.80 8.95
N ALA A 314 10.83 -3.70 9.57
CA ALA A 314 12.21 -3.60 10.05
C ALA A 314 12.49 -4.54 11.23
N VAL A 315 11.48 -5.16 11.85
CA VAL A 315 11.64 -6.13 12.94
C VAL A 315 11.92 -7.57 12.46
N GLU A 316 11.77 -7.84 11.17
CA GLU A 316 12.08 -9.16 10.60
C GLU A 316 13.58 -9.45 10.68
N ASP A 317 13.96 -10.71 10.48
CA ASP A 317 15.35 -11.08 10.33
C ASP A 317 15.95 -10.40 9.08
N PRO A 318 16.96 -9.54 9.22
CA PRO A 318 17.44 -8.72 8.12
C PRO A 318 18.20 -9.53 7.06
N GLN A 319 18.74 -10.70 7.40
CA GLN A 319 19.39 -11.57 6.42
C GLN A 319 18.33 -12.23 5.54
N HIS A 320 17.27 -12.79 6.14
CA HIS A 320 16.17 -13.38 5.38
C HIS A 320 15.49 -12.34 4.47
N VAL A 321 15.28 -11.10 4.95
CA VAL A 321 14.74 -10.03 4.10
C VAL A 321 15.68 -9.72 2.94
N SER A 322 17.00 -9.72 3.17
CA SER A 322 17.99 -9.49 2.12
C SER A 322 17.92 -10.56 1.03
N ASP A 323 17.88 -11.83 1.44
CA ASP A 323 17.79 -12.98 0.53
C ASP A 323 16.50 -12.93 -0.30
N VAL A 324 15.36 -12.61 0.35
CA VAL A 324 14.06 -12.43 -0.33
C VAL A 324 14.09 -11.29 -1.34
N ILE A 325 14.76 -10.17 -1.07
CA ILE A 325 14.93 -9.10 -2.06
C ILE A 325 15.68 -9.63 -3.29
N GLY A 326 16.65 -10.52 -3.11
CA GLY A 326 17.37 -11.20 -4.20
C GLY A 326 16.46 -12.04 -5.07
N HIS A 327 15.71 -12.96 -4.47
CA HIS A 327 14.74 -13.79 -5.18
C HIS A 327 13.68 -12.94 -5.90
N CYS A 328 13.15 -11.93 -5.22
CA CYS A 328 12.18 -11.00 -5.78
C CYS A 328 12.75 -10.19 -6.94
N PHE A 329 14.03 -9.82 -6.92
CA PHE A 329 14.66 -9.13 -8.04
C PHE A 329 14.70 -10.04 -9.27
N VAL A 330 15.14 -11.30 -9.11
CA VAL A 330 15.14 -12.29 -10.21
C VAL A 330 13.73 -12.42 -10.80
N ALA A 331 12.73 -12.72 -9.97
CA ALA A 331 11.34 -12.84 -10.39
C ALA A 331 10.82 -11.54 -11.06
N ALA A 332 11.22 -10.37 -10.54
CA ALA A 332 10.81 -9.09 -11.10
C ALA A 332 11.40 -8.84 -12.50
N LEU A 333 12.60 -9.34 -12.80
CA LEU A 333 13.18 -9.26 -14.14
C LEU A 333 12.50 -10.23 -15.11
N GLU A 334 12.18 -11.44 -14.66
CA GLU A 334 11.52 -12.48 -15.47
C GLU A 334 10.08 -12.10 -15.84
N ASN A 335 9.39 -11.34 -14.98
CA ASN A 335 8.02 -10.89 -15.18
C ASN A 335 7.88 -9.57 -15.96
N GLN A 336 8.97 -9.08 -16.57
CA GLN A 336 8.91 -7.95 -17.49
C GLN A 336 8.44 -8.38 -18.87
N ARG A 337 7.42 -7.71 -19.38
CA ARG A 337 6.94 -7.85 -20.76
C ARG A 337 7.40 -6.65 -21.59
N PHE A 338 7.85 -6.94 -22.80
CA PHE A 338 8.31 -5.92 -23.76
C PHE A 338 7.17 -5.25 -24.53
N THR A 339 5.93 -5.71 -24.32
CA THR A 339 4.75 -5.12 -24.96
C THR A 339 4.39 -3.81 -24.24
N PRO A 340 4.22 -2.70 -24.97
CA PRO A 340 3.67 -1.46 -24.40
C PRO A 340 2.33 -1.73 -23.72
N CYS A 341 2.14 -1.12 -22.56
CA CYS A 341 0.85 -1.11 -21.88
C CYS A 341 0.05 0.08 -22.41
N ASP A 342 -0.82 -0.18 -23.38
CA ASP A 342 -1.76 0.83 -23.89
C ASP A 342 -3.07 0.85 -23.06
N GLU A 343 -3.11 0.11 -21.94
CA GLU A 343 -4.27 0.06 -21.07
C GLU A 343 -4.40 1.36 -20.25
N ASP A 344 -5.66 1.77 -20.05
CA ASP A 344 -6.02 2.80 -19.07
C ASP A 344 -5.48 2.43 -17.67
N PRO A 345 -4.82 3.36 -16.93
CA PRO A 345 -4.23 3.06 -15.62
C PRO A 345 -5.20 2.46 -14.60
N ASP A 346 -6.46 2.88 -14.61
CA ASP A 346 -7.45 2.35 -13.68
C ASP A 346 -7.89 0.94 -14.10
N ALA A 347 -8.03 0.69 -15.41
CA ALA A 347 -8.29 -0.65 -15.92
C ALA A 347 -7.14 -1.61 -15.56
N TRP A 348 -5.90 -1.15 -15.72
CA TRP A 348 -4.71 -1.89 -15.30
C TRP A 348 -4.74 -2.21 -13.80
N ALA A 349 -4.96 -1.21 -12.94
CA ALA A 349 -5.01 -1.39 -11.48
C ALA A 349 -6.11 -2.38 -11.06
N ARG A 350 -7.31 -2.29 -11.65
CA ARG A 350 -8.45 -3.16 -11.34
C ARG A 350 -8.17 -4.64 -11.60
N ARG A 351 -7.28 -4.98 -12.55
CA ARG A 351 -6.91 -6.38 -12.84
C ARG A 351 -6.26 -7.07 -11.64
N PHE A 352 -5.62 -6.31 -10.76
CA PHE A 352 -4.89 -6.84 -9.61
C PHE A 352 -5.65 -6.74 -8.29
N ALA A 353 -6.86 -6.16 -8.30
CA ALA A 353 -7.65 -5.93 -7.09
C ALA A 353 -8.03 -7.23 -6.34
N ASN A 354 -7.97 -8.38 -7.00
CA ASN A 354 -8.35 -9.69 -6.46
C ASN A 354 -7.19 -10.69 -6.44
N VAL A 355 -5.93 -10.24 -6.55
CA VAL A 355 -4.76 -11.16 -6.57
C VAL A 355 -4.48 -11.67 -5.16
N ASP A 356 -4.26 -10.77 -4.22
CA ASP A 356 -3.99 -11.05 -2.81
C ASP A 356 -4.23 -9.75 -2.02
N PRO A 357 -4.73 -9.80 -0.77
CA PRO A 357 -4.96 -8.60 0.03
C PRO A 357 -3.71 -7.75 0.32
N ARG A 358 -2.50 -8.31 0.13
CA ARG A 358 -1.22 -7.60 0.25
C ARG A 358 -0.78 -6.92 -1.05
N VAL A 359 -1.44 -7.21 -2.17
CA VAL A 359 -1.10 -6.70 -3.49
C VAL A 359 -1.93 -5.45 -3.80
N HIS A 360 -1.24 -4.34 -4.03
CA HIS A 360 -1.85 -3.02 -4.19
C HIS A 360 -1.38 -2.35 -5.49
N ALA A 361 -2.17 -2.47 -6.55
CA ALA A 361 -1.95 -1.74 -7.80
C ALA A 361 -2.83 -0.47 -7.84
N GLY A 362 -2.22 0.70 -8.04
CA GLY A 362 -2.94 1.98 -8.16
C GLY A 362 -3.73 2.44 -6.91
N THR A 363 -3.72 1.65 -5.83
CA THR A 363 -4.43 2.00 -4.59
C THR A 363 -3.69 3.09 -3.82
N PRO A 364 -4.35 3.75 -2.85
CA PRO A 364 -3.69 4.75 -2.01
C PRO A 364 -2.43 4.25 -1.28
N TRP A 365 -2.32 2.97 -0.94
CA TRP A 365 -1.08 2.43 -0.36
C TRP A 365 0.10 2.48 -1.32
N ALA A 366 -0.12 2.45 -2.63
CA ALA A 366 0.92 2.53 -3.64
C ALA A 366 1.21 3.95 -4.13
N THR A 367 0.22 4.87 -4.05
CA THR A 367 0.29 6.16 -4.75
C THR A 367 0.20 7.38 -3.84
N LEU A 368 -0.46 7.29 -2.68
CA LEU A 368 -0.79 8.45 -1.88
C LEU A 368 0.41 8.95 -1.06
N GLY A 369 1.08 9.99 -1.53
CA GLY A 369 2.19 10.65 -0.82
C GLY A 369 1.78 11.89 -0.01
N PRO A 370 2.69 12.44 0.84
CA PRO A 370 2.43 13.65 1.63
C PRO A 370 2.03 14.89 0.82
N SER A 371 2.45 14.98 -0.44
CA SER A 371 2.10 16.09 -1.35
C SER A 371 0.64 16.05 -1.81
N MET A 372 -0.09 14.95 -1.59
CA MET A 372 -1.46 14.73 -2.06
C MET A 372 -2.51 15.07 -1.00
N ALA A 373 -2.26 16.05 -0.12
CA ALA A 373 -3.11 16.38 1.03
C ALA A 373 -4.59 16.73 0.73
N ARG A 374 -4.97 16.84 -0.55
CA ARG A 374 -6.35 17.08 -1.01
C ARG A 374 -7.03 15.84 -1.58
N ALA A 375 -6.32 14.73 -1.72
CA ALA A 375 -6.90 13.49 -2.21
C ALA A 375 -7.88 12.96 -1.17
N SER A 376 -9.04 12.52 -1.64
CA SER A 376 -9.99 11.84 -0.78
C SER A 376 -9.91 10.33 -0.93
N ILE A 377 -9.92 9.64 0.20
CA ILE A 377 -9.87 8.18 0.31
C ILE A 377 -11.28 7.61 0.41
N PHE A 378 -12.18 8.32 1.11
CA PHE A 378 -13.55 7.87 1.29
C PHE A 378 -14.59 8.62 0.47
N SER A 379 -14.24 9.66 -0.29
CA SER A 379 -15.20 10.27 -1.21
C SER A 379 -15.45 9.36 -2.41
N ALA A 380 -16.73 9.17 -2.72
CA ALA A 380 -17.21 8.50 -3.93
C ALA A 380 -17.54 9.53 -5.01
#